data_AF-A0A7W0G5D7-F1
#
_entry.id   AF-A0A7W0G5D7-F1
#
_cell.length_a   1.000
_cell.length_b   1.000
_cell.length_c   1.000
_cell.angle_alpha   90.00
_cell.angle_beta   90.00
_cell.angle_gamma   90.00
#
_symmetry.space_group_name_H-M   'P 1'
#
loop_
_entity.id
_entity.type
_entity.pdbx_description
1 polymer ?
#
loop_
_entity_poly.entity_id
_entity_poly.type
_entity_poly.pdbx_seq_one_letter_code
_entity_poly.pdbx_strand_id
1 'polypeptide(L)'
;WQVIRTVLIPAALPAIFDSFRVMNAIAWTYVILAELVNAREGLGYLIQLAGNHLRTAEVFSGILVIGLIGLGTDALIRFLNGVLFSWREGAAHG
;
A
#
# COMPACT_ATOMS: atom_id res chain seq x y z
N TRP A 1 -22.04 -23.37 13.45
CA TRP A 1 -21.74 -22.48 12.30
C TRP A 1 -22.09 -21.01 12.56
N GLN A 2 -23.23 -20.70 13.18
CA GLN A 2 -23.63 -19.31 13.46
C GLN A 2 -22.62 -18.51 14.30
N VAL A 3 -22.06 -19.09 15.38
CA VAL A 3 -21.05 -18.42 16.23
C VAL A 3 -19.80 -17.97 15.44
N ILE A 4 -19.36 -18.78 14.47
CA ILE A 4 -18.17 -18.48 13.65
C ILE A 4 -18.42 -17.22 12.81
N ARG A 5 -19.58 -17.13 12.14
CA ARG A 5 -19.90 -15.98 11.27
C ARG A 5 -20.26 -14.71 12.03
N THR A 6 -20.92 -14.83 13.18
CA THR A 6 -21.49 -13.67 13.89
C THR A 6 -20.55 -13.10 14.96
N VAL A 7 -19.58 -13.88 15.43
CA VAL A 7 -18.66 -13.45 16.51
C VAL A 7 -17.20 -13.54 16.08
N LEU A 8 -16.79 -14.69 15.52
CA LEU A 8 -15.38 -14.95 15.23
C LEU A 8 -14.88 -14.14 14.01
N ILE A 9 -15.66 -14.11 12.91
CA ILE A 9 -15.34 -13.33 11.70
C ILE A 9 -15.20 -11.82 12.02
N PRO A 10 -16.20 -11.14 12.63
CA PRO A 10 -16.05 -9.71 12.91
C PRO A 10 -14.95 -9.40 13.93
N ALA A 11 -14.61 -10.33 14.84
CA ALA A 11 -13.51 -10.16 15.78
C ALA A 11 -12.11 -10.38 15.13
N ALA A 12 -12.00 -11.25 14.13
CA ALA A 12 -10.73 -11.56 13.45
C ALA A 12 -10.41 -10.60 12.30
N LEU A 13 -11.42 -10.01 11.67
CA LEU A 13 -11.27 -9.07 10.56
C LEU A 13 -10.29 -7.91 10.85
N PRO A 14 -10.31 -7.26 12.03
CA PRO A 14 -9.36 -6.20 12.37
C PRO A 14 -7.90 -6.69 12.35
N ALA A 15 -7.63 -7.87 12.91
CA ALA A 15 -6.29 -8.44 12.94
C ALA A 15 -5.81 -8.84 11.53
N ILE A 16 -6.72 -9.31 10.68
CA ILE A 16 -6.45 -9.58 9.27
C ILE A 16 -6.11 -8.29 8.53
N PHE A 17 -6.83 -7.20 8.81
CA PHE A 17 -6.56 -5.90 8.18
C PHE A 17 -5.25 -5.26 8.63
N ASP A 18 -4.87 -5.40 9.90
CA ASP A 18 -3.54 -4.96 10.37
C ASP A 18 -2.43 -5.74 9.65
N SER A 19 -2.60 -7.05 9.50
CA SER A 19 -1.67 -7.89 8.73
C SER A 19 -1.64 -7.49 7.25
N PHE A 20 -2.80 -7.20 6.66
CA PHE A 20 -2.90 -6.73 5.27
C PHE A 20 -2.18 -5.41 5.04
N ARG A 21 -2.27 -4.47 5.99
CA ARG A 21 -1.53 -3.20 5.92
C ARG A 21 -0.02 -3.42 5.91
N VAL A 22 0.48 -4.31 6.76
CA VAL A 22 1.90 -4.68 6.79
C VAL A 22 2.30 -5.34 5.46
N MET A 23 1.48 -6.26 4.95
CA MET A 23 1.72 -6.92 3.67
C MET A 23 1.70 -5.94 2.49
N ASN A 24 0.88 -4.88 2.54
CA ASN A 24 0.88 -3.86 1.50
C ASN A 24 2.19 -3.05 1.47
N ALA A 25 2.75 -2.71 2.63
CA ALA A 25 4.07 -2.06 2.69
C ALA A 25 5.15 -2.95 2.06
N ILE A 26 5.10 -4.26 2.32
CA ILE A 26 6.02 -5.25 1.73
C ILE A 26 5.78 -5.39 0.22
N ALA A 27 4.51 -5.44 -0.21
CA ALA A 27 4.14 -5.55 -1.62
C ALA A 27 4.70 -4.39 -2.45
N TRP A 28 4.73 -3.17 -1.89
CA TRP A 28 5.33 -2.04 -2.57
C TRP A 28 6.84 -2.25 -2.76
N THR A 29 7.59 -2.71 -1.76
CA THR A 29 9.00 -3.06 -1.97
C THR A 29 9.17 -4.09 -3.10
N TYR A 30 8.28 -5.08 -3.18
CA TYR A 30 8.31 -6.06 -4.28
C TYR A 30 7.97 -5.49 -5.65
N VAL A 31 7.00 -4.58 -5.77
CA VAL A 31 6.69 -3.92 -7.06
C VAL A 31 7.90 -3.13 -7.55
N ILE A 32 8.59 -2.39 -6.66
CA ILE A 32 9.84 -1.69 -7.00
C ILE A 32 10.89 -2.70 -7.48
N LEU A 33 11.11 -3.79 -6.74
CA LEU A 33 12.07 -4.81 -7.14
C LEU A 33 11.72 -5.47 -8.47
N ALA A 34 10.45 -5.77 -8.71
CA ALA A 34 9.96 -6.34 -9.95
C ALA A 34 10.19 -5.39 -11.13
N GLU A 35 9.97 -4.09 -10.92
CA GLU A 35 10.33 -3.07 -11.90
C GLU A 35 11.85 -3.05 -12.14
N LEU A 36 12.70 -3.03 -11.11
CA LEU A 36 14.16 -2.97 -11.31
C LEU A 36 14.74 -4.18 -12.04
N VAL A 37 14.22 -5.39 -11.81
CA VAL A 37 14.83 -6.62 -12.35
C VAL A 37 14.47 -6.86 -13.82
N ASN A 38 13.26 -6.51 -14.25
CA ASN A 38 12.76 -6.89 -15.58
C ASN A 38 12.00 -5.79 -16.32
N ALA A 39 11.82 -4.59 -15.76
CA ALA A 39 11.15 -3.53 -16.50
C ALA A 39 12.01 -3.04 -17.65
N ARG A 40 11.47 -3.15 -18.86
CA ARG A 40 11.90 -2.33 -20.00
C ARG A 40 11.16 -0.98 -20.05
N GLU A 41 10.14 -0.83 -19.19
CA GLU A 41 9.20 0.29 -19.12
C GLU A 41 8.70 0.40 -17.67
N GLY A 42 8.73 1.59 -17.06
CA GLY A 42 8.29 1.78 -15.67
C GLY A 42 8.97 2.96 -14.96
N LEU A 43 8.50 3.32 -13.77
CA LEU A 43 9.04 4.47 -13.02
C LEU A 43 10.46 4.19 -12.50
N GLY A 44 10.71 2.99 -11.97
CA GLY A 44 12.06 2.58 -11.56
C GLY A 44 13.06 2.57 -12.72
N TYR A 45 12.61 2.15 -13.91
CA TYR A 45 13.41 2.17 -15.14
C TYR A 45 13.77 3.60 -15.57
N LEU A 46 12.80 4.53 -15.55
CA LEU A 46 13.03 5.93 -15.91
C LEU A 46 14.03 6.60 -14.96
N ILE A 47 13.97 6.30 -13.66
CA ILE A 47 14.93 6.81 -12.68
C ILE A 47 16.34 6.27 -12.97
N GLN A 48 16.46 4.97 -13.28
CA GLN A 48 17.74 4.36 -13.58
C GLN A 48 18.34 4.93 -14.88
N LEU A 49 17.52 5.15 -15.91
CA LEU A 49 17.93 5.79 -17.15
C LEU A 49 18.37 7.24 -16.91
N ALA A 50 17.59 8.03 -16.17
CA ALA A 50 17.95 9.40 -15.81
C ALA A 50 19.27 9.47 -15.02
N GLY A 51 19.47 8.52 -14.10
CA GLY A 51 20.72 8.38 -13.32
C GLY A 51 21.92 8.08 -14.20
N ASN A 52 21.79 7.15 -15.16
CA ASN A 52 22.84 6.83 -16.13
C ASN A 52 23.21 8.04 -17.01
N HIS A 53 22.27 8.92 -17.29
CA HIS A 53 22.47 10.15 -18.06
C HIS A 53 22.91 11.35 -17.20
N LEU A 54 23.19 11.15 -15.90
CA LEU A 54 23.56 12.19 -14.93
C LEU A 54 22.50 13.33 -14.83
N ARG A 55 21.24 13.04 -15.15
CA ARG A 55 20.11 13.98 -15.07
C ARG A 55 19.50 13.93 -13.68
N THR A 56 20.19 14.51 -12.71
CA THR A 56 19.80 14.46 -11.29
C THR A 56 18.39 15.02 -11.05
N ALA A 57 17.99 16.07 -11.78
CA ALA A 57 16.64 16.64 -11.67
C ALA A 57 15.54 15.61 -12.00
N GLU A 58 15.76 14.77 -13.02
CA GLU A 58 14.82 13.72 -13.43
C GLU A 58 14.79 12.57 -12.43
N VAL A 59 15.94 12.21 -11.85
CA VAL A 59 16.02 11.22 -10.76
C VAL A 59 15.18 11.67 -9.56
N PHE A 60 15.36 12.91 -9.10
CA PHE A 60 14.58 13.45 -7.98
C PHE A 60 13.09 13.53 -8.29
N SER A 61 12.72 13.92 -9.50
CA SER A 61 11.32 13.91 -9.95
C SER A 61 10.71 12.50 -9.87
N GLY A 62 11.43 11.48 -10.34
CA GLY A 62 10.95 10.10 -10.28
C GLY A 62 10.80 9.59 -8.84
N ILE A 63 11.75 9.91 -7.94
CA ILE A 63 11.64 9.56 -6.52
C ILE A 63 10.40 10.21 -5.88
N LEU A 64 10.12 11.49 -6.20
CA LEU A 64 8.93 12.18 -5.73
C LEU A 64 7.64 11.52 -6.23
N VAL A 65 7.58 11.12 -7.51
CA VAL A 65 6.41 10.44 -8.08
C VAL A 65 6.18 9.09 -7.40
N ILE A 66 7.22 8.28 -7.20
CA ILE A 66 7.12 7.00 -6.48
C ILE A 66 6.63 7.22 -5.04
N GLY A 67 7.18 8.21 -4.34
CA GLY A 67 6.74 8.57 -3.00
C GLY A 67 5.26 8.97 -2.95
N LEU A 68 4.81 9.80 -3.89
CA LEU A 68 3.41 10.21 -3.99
C LEU A 68 2.47 9.04 -4.28
N ILE A 69 2.87 8.11 -5.17
CA ILE A 69 2.09 6.91 -5.44
C ILE A 69 2.01 6.02 -4.20
N GLY A 70 3.11 5.84 -3.45
CA GLY A 70 3.07 5.09 -2.20
C GLY A 70 2.24 5.71 -1.11
N LEU A 71 2.30 7.03 -0.95
CA LEU A 71 1.42 7.74 -0.03
C LEU A 71 -0.04 7.65 -0.48
N GLY A 72 -0.31 7.75 -1.79
CA GLY A 72 -1.64 7.61 -2.36
C GLY A 72 -2.23 6.22 -2.11
N THR A 73 -1.45 5.17 -2.32
CA THR A 73 -1.88 3.78 -2.07
C THR A 73 -2.07 3.52 -0.57
N ASP A 74 -1.19 4.01 0.30
CA ASP A 74 -1.36 3.89 1.76
C ASP A 74 -2.61 4.64 2.23
N ALA A 75 -2.86 5.86 1.71
CA ALA A 75 -4.05 6.63 2.00
C ALA A 75 -5.33 5.94 1.49
N LEU A 76 -5.30 5.37 0.29
CA LEU A 76 -6.42 4.62 -0.28
C LEU A 76 -6.77 3.41 0.60
N ILE A 77 -5.77 2.68 1.08
CA ILE A 77 -5.99 1.52 1.95
C ILE A 77 -6.52 1.93 3.31
N ARG A 78 -6.03 3.04 3.89
CA ARG A 78 -6.59 3.60 5.13
C ARG A 78 -8.04 4.04 4.95
N PHE A 79 -8.36 4.65 3.82
CA PHE A 79 -9.73 5.05 3.49
C PHE A 79 -10.65 3.83 3.34
N LEU A 80 -10.20 2.82 2.59
CA LEU A 80 -10.93 1.55 2.45
C LEU A 80 -11.15 0.86 3.80
N ASN A 81 -10.17 0.92 4.71
CA ASN A 81 -10.31 0.42 6.08
C ASN A 81 -11.41 1.18 6.84
N GLY A 82 -11.40 2.52 6.82
CA GLY A 82 -12.43 3.32 7.48
C GLY A 82 -13.85 3.05 6.96
N VAL A 83 -14.01 2.81 5.66
CA VAL A 83 -15.31 2.49 5.04
C VAL A 83 -15.76 1.05 5.36
N LEU A 84 -14.85 0.07 5.30
CA LEU A 84 -15.16 -1.34 5.56
C LEU A 84 -15.38 -1.66 7.05
N PHE A 85 -14.78 -0.88 7.96
CA PHE A 85 -14.80 -1.13 9.41
C PHE A 85 -15.48 -0.05 10.26
N SER A 86 -16.24 0.86 9.62
CA SER A 86 -17.03 1.90 10.29
C SER A 86 -17.94 1.38 11.43
N TRP A 87 -18.32 0.09 11.42
CA TRP A 87 -19.13 -0.53 12.47
C TRP A 87 -18.45 -0.57 13.86
N ARG A 88 -17.12 -0.41 13.97
CA ARG A 88 -16.43 -0.35 15.28
C ARG A 88 -16.60 0.98 16.02
N GLU A 89 -16.88 2.09 15.33
CA GLU A 89 -16.99 3.40 15.99
C GLU A 89 -18.33 3.56 16.75
N GLY A 90 -19.35 2.79 16.40
CA GLY A 90 -20.66 2.83 17.07
C GLY A 90 -20.74 2.05 18.38
N ALA A 91 -19.79 1.15 18.69
CA ALA A 91 -19.89 0.25 19.84
C ALA A 91 -19.16 0.74 21.10
N ALA A 92 -18.43 1.86 21.04
CA ALA A 92 -17.68 2.43 22.16
C ALA A 92 -18.46 3.52 22.96
N HIS A 93 -19.73 3.75 22.63
CA HIS A 93 -20.61 4.72 23.28
C HIS A 93 -21.93 4.13 23.82
N GLY A 94 -21.96 2.83 24.15
CA GLY A 94 -23.10 2.17 24.79
C GLY A 94 -22.73 1.48 26.08
#